data_AF-A0A4U7JH64-F1
#
_entry.id   AF-A0A4U7JH64-F1
#
_cell.length_a   1.000
_cell.length_b   1.000
_cell.length_c   1.000
_cell.angle_alpha   90.00
_cell.angle_beta   90.00
_cell.angle_gamma   90.00
#
_symmetry.space_group_name_H-M   'P 1'
#
loop_
_entity.id
_entity.type
_entity.pdbx_description
1 polymer ?
#
loop_
_entity_poly.entity_id
_entity_poly.type
_entity_poly.pdbx_seq_one_letter_code
_entity_poly.pdbx_strand_id
1 'polypeptide(L)'
;MWWNIPSNIKSEFAGLQYDMDTKASEQVNIKIDGNLYKNHVFKGKIVIENIEYTKYYDLIPITFDLNVMNGMGTLAYTTVDDDGQPILKMIGTIKSNDDFSKVYITTNKHETKKDYIIAAPANNLDELNRIKEEMEK
;
A
#
# COMPACT_ATOMS: atom_id res chain seq x y z
N MET A 1 -34.47 -1.35 1.81
CA MET A 1 -33.32 -2.17 1.37
C MET A 1 -32.15 -1.22 1.16
N TRP A 2 -31.25 -1.10 2.14
CA TRP A 2 -30.11 -0.18 2.05
C TRP A 2 -29.07 -0.80 1.12
N TRP A 3 -28.84 -0.18 -0.04
CA TRP A 3 -27.87 -0.67 -1.02
C TRP A 3 -26.45 -0.59 -0.45
N ASN A 4 -25.68 -1.65 -0.63
CA ASN A 4 -24.29 -1.76 -0.19
C ASN A 4 -23.38 -1.09 -1.23
N ILE A 5 -23.50 0.23 -1.38
CA ILE A 5 -22.72 1.00 -2.35
C ILE A 5 -21.29 1.12 -1.82
N PRO A 6 -20.27 0.66 -2.55
CA PRO A 6 -18.88 0.83 -2.14
C PRO A 6 -18.44 2.30 -2.28
N SER A 7 -17.48 2.70 -1.46
CA SER A 7 -16.84 4.01 -1.58
C SER A 7 -15.80 3.95 -2.69
N ASN A 8 -15.92 4.82 -3.70
CA ASN A 8 -14.89 4.95 -4.73
C ASN A 8 -13.71 5.73 -4.18
N ILE A 9 -12.51 5.17 -4.30
CA ILE A 9 -11.26 5.77 -3.91
C ILE A 9 -10.49 6.11 -5.17
N LYS A 10 -10.13 7.39 -5.33
CA LYS A 10 -9.25 7.85 -6.40
C LYS A 10 -8.34 8.94 -5.85
N SER A 11 -7.10 8.55 -5.58
CA SER A 11 -6.12 9.40 -4.91
C SER A 11 -4.77 9.27 -5.58
N GLU A 12 -4.06 10.40 -5.67
CA GLU A 12 -2.68 10.45 -6.13
C GLU A 12 -1.93 11.39 -5.19
N PHE A 13 -0.84 10.92 -4.62
CA PHE A 13 -0.06 11.68 -3.65
C PHE A 13 1.43 11.36 -3.72
N ALA A 14 2.23 12.40 -3.52
CA ALA A 14 3.66 12.26 -3.26
C ALA A 14 3.87 11.70 -1.85
N GLY A 15 4.64 10.61 -1.77
CA GLY A 15 5.03 9.96 -0.55
C GLY A 15 6.55 9.97 -0.37
N LEU A 16 6.97 9.56 0.81
CA LEU A 16 8.38 9.35 1.14
C LEU A 16 8.62 7.87 1.35
N GLN A 17 9.57 7.32 0.61
CA GLN A 17 10.16 6.02 0.89
C GLN A 17 11.41 6.21 1.75
N TYR A 18 11.54 5.41 2.80
CA TYR A 18 12.70 5.36 3.68
C TYR A 18 13.30 3.96 3.69
N ASP A 19 14.54 3.83 3.24
CA ASP A 19 15.30 2.59 3.22
C ASP A 19 15.92 2.36 4.61
N MET A 20 15.54 1.25 5.26
CA MET A 20 15.94 0.99 6.64
C MET A 20 17.40 0.57 6.77
N ASP A 21 18.01 0.04 5.72
CA ASP A 21 19.41 -0.41 5.71
C ASP A 21 20.37 0.78 5.52
N THR A 22 20.08 1.64 4.55
CA THR A 22 20.94 2.78 4.18
C THR A 22 20.59 4.07 4.89
N LYS A 23 19.40 4.15 5.51
CA LYS A 23 18.80 5.37 6.07
C LYS A 23 18.61 6.48 5.03
N ALA A 24 18.60 6.15 3.76
CA ALA A 24 18.29 7.07 2.69
C ALA A 24 16.77 7.23 2.57
N SER A 25 16.34 8.41 2.15
CA SER A 25 14.95 8.65 1.78
C SER A 25 14.83 9.17 0.36
N GLU A 26 13.78 8.75 -0.33
CA GLU A 26 13.46 9.19 -1.68
C GLU A 26 11.97 9.50 -1.81
N GLN A 27 11.66 10.43 -2.71
CA GLN A 27 10.27 10.73 -3.05
C GLN A 27 9.72 9.63 -3.96
N VAL A 28 8.48 9.22 -3.72
CA VAL A 28 7.78 8.21 -4.50
C VAL A 28 6.33 8.63 -4.70
N ASN A 29 5.84 8.58 -5.93
CA ASN A 29 4.43 8.84 -6.19
C ASN A 29 3.61 7.55 -6.00
N ILE A 30 2.46 7.68 -5.34
CA ILE A 30 1.51 6.59 -5.14
C ILE A 30 0.18 6.97 -5.75
N LYS A 31 -0.38 6.08 -6.56
CA LYS A 31 -1.72 6.22 -7.14
C LYS A 31 -2.62 5.11 -6.66
N ILE A 32 -3.83 5.45 -6.22
CA ILE A 32 -4.83 4.51 -5.73
C ILE A 32 -6.11 4.74 -6.52
N ASP A 33 -6.62 3.67 -7.13
CA ASP A 33 -7.89 3.69 -7.86
C ASP A 33 -8.66 2.40 -7.55
N GLY A 34 -9.82 2.51 -6.91
CA GLY A 34 -10.58 1.33 -6.54
C GLY A 34 -11.85 1.61 -5.76
N ASN A 35 -12.35 0.55 -5.15
CA ASN A 35 -13.57 0.55 -4.36
C ASN A 35 -13.31 -0.08 -2.99
N LEU A 36 -13.64 0.66 -1.94
CA LEU A 36 -13.66 0.18 -0.56
C LEU A 36 -15.07 -0.27 -0.19
N TYR A 37 -15.20 -1.54 0.17
CA TYR A 37 -16.46 -2.16 0.58
C TYR A 37 -16.61 -2.11 2.11
N LYS A 38 -17.86 -2.12 2.61
CA LYS A 38 -18.17 -2.01 4.06
C LYS A 38 -17.54 -3.08 4.95
N ASN A 39 -17.10 -4.19 4.37
CA ASN A 39 -16.36 -5.24 5.08
C ASN A 39 -14.84 -4.99 5.11
N HIS A 40 -14.40 -3.74 4.93
CA HIS A 40 -12.99 -3.34 4.91
C HIS A 40 -12.18 -4.11 3.86
N VAL A 41 -12.80 -4.37 2.71
CA VAL A 41 -12.14 -4.96 1.55
C VAL A 41 -11.94 -3.89 0.51
N PHE A 42 -10.70 -3.63 0.12
CA PHE A 42 -10.35 -2.79 -1.02
C PHE A 42 -10.15 -3.66 -2.26
N LYS A 43 -10.80 -3.30 -3.36
CA LYS A 43 -10.57 -3.87 -4.68
C LYS A 43 -10.24 -2.76 -5.66
N GLY A 44 -9.10 -2.87 -6.32
CA GLY A 44 -8.64 -1.85 -7.23
C GLY A 44 -7.18 -2.01 -7.54
N LYS A 45 -6.50 -0.89 -7.76
CA LYS A 45 -5.10 -0.80 -8.09
C LYS A 45 -4.42 0.18 -7.16
N ILE A 46 -3.25 -0.21 -6.67
CA ILE A 46 -2.31 0.68 -6.00
C ILE A 46 -1.05 0.64 -6.86
N VAL A 47 -0.60 1.79 -7.32
CA VAL A 47 0.62 1.93 -8.12
C VAL A 47 1.65 2.63 -7.26
N ILE A 48 2.81 2.00 -7.11
CA ILE A 48 3.97 2.59 -6.46
C ILE A 48 5.00 2.80 -7.57
N GLU A 49 5.33 4.07 -7.87
CA GLU A 49 6.00 4.44 -9.12
C GLU A 49 7.35 3.72 -9.36
N ASN A 50 8.11 3.48 -8.30
CA ASN A 50 9.40 2.80 -8.35
C ASN A 50 9.29 1.25 -8.31
N ILE A 51 8.08 0.69 -8.25
CA ILE A 51 7.83 -0.76 -8.29
C ILE A 51 7.06 -1.10 -9.57
N GLU A 52 7.82 -1.43 -10.62
CA GLU A 52 7.32 -1.50 -12.00
C GLU A 52 6.11 -2.41 -12.20
N TYR A 53 6.08 -3.61 -11.59
CA TYR A 53 4.97 -4.54 -11.77
C TYR A 53 3.63 -4.01 -11.22
N THR A 54 3.63 -3.11 -10.24
CA THR A 54 2.39 -2.50 -9.73
C THR A 54 1.66 -1.66 -10.80
N LYS A 55 2.37 -1.25 -11.85
CA LYS A 55 1.80 -0.50 -12.98
C LYS A 55 1.00 -1.38 -13.94
N TYR A 56 1.26 -2.68 -14.00
CA TYR A 56 0.68 -3.57 -15.01
C TYR A 56 -0.22 -4.65 -14.43
N TYR A 57 0.06 -5.08 -13.21
CA TYR A 57 -0.60 -6.24 -12.61
C TYR A 57 -1.68 -5.84 -11.62
N ASP A 58 -2.66 -6.73 -11.48
CA ASP A 58 -3.76 -6.55 -10.56
C ASP A 58 -3.31 -6.82 -9.12
N LEU A 59 -3.82 -5.96 -8.24
CA LEU A 59 -3.69 -6.09 -6.81
C LEU A 59 -4.69 -7.15 -6.33
N ILE A 60 -4.21 -8.08 -5.52
CA ILE A 60 -5.09 -9.00 -4.80
C ILE A 60 -5.93 -8.18 -3.82
N PRO A 61 -7.27 -8.36 -3.78
CA PRO A 61 -8.13 -7.62 -2.85
C PRO A 61 -7.56 -7.57 -1.43
N ILE A 62 -7.43 -6.37 -0.91
CA ILE A 62 -6.86 -6.15 0.42
C ILE A 62 -7.99 -6.20 1.41
N THR A 63 -7.96 -7.17 2.32
CA THR A 63 -8.82 -7.20 3.51
C THR A 63 -8.05 -6.54 4.64
N PHE A 64 -8.57 -5.42 5.16
CA PHE A 64 -8.03 -4.78 6.35
C PHE A 64 -8.68 -5.42 7.58
N ASP A 65 -7.88 -6.15 8.36
CA ASP A 65 -8.37 -6.80 9.56
C ASP A 65 -8.29 -5.82 10.73
N LEU A 66 -9.44 -5.28 11.13
CA LEU A 66 -9.54 -4.33 12.24
C LEU A 66 -9.06 -4.92 13.58
N ASN A 67 -9.08 -6.24 13.74
CA ASN A 67 -8.63 -6.90 14.96
C ASN A 67 -7.11 -7.17 14.97
N VAL A 68 -6.44 -7.00 13.82
CA VAL A 68 -5.00 -7.27 13.67
C VAL A 68 -4.27 -5.98 13.39
N MET A 69 -3.42 -5.57 14.34
CA MET A 69 -2.50 -4.44 14.20
C MET A 69 -3.17 -3.17 13.67
N ASN A 70 -4.40 -2.88 14.12
CA ASN A 70 -5.19 -1.69 13.78
C ASN A 70 -5.52 -1.56 12.29
N GLY A 71 -6.16 -2.59 11.72
CA GLY A 71 -6.62 -2.52 10.33
C GLY A 71 -5.48 -2.73 9.34
N MET A 72 -4.55 -3.66 9.61
CA MET A 72 -3.50 -3.99 8.67
C MET A 72 -4.03 -4.87 7.52
N GLY A 73 -3.60 -4.58 6.29
CA GLY A 73 -3.88 -5.36 5.10
C GLY A 73 -2.60 -5.91 4.46
N THR A 74 -2.74 -6.99 3.69
CA THR A 74 -1.63 -7.54 2.88
C THR A 74 -1.60 -6.85 1.52
N LEU A 75 -0.42 -6.35 1.12
CA LEU A 75 -0.19 -5.74 -0.19
C LEU A 75 0.50 -6.74 -1.11
N ALA A 76 -0.28 -7.41 -1.96
CA ALA A 76 0.21 -8.46 -2.85
C ALA A 76 -0.42 -8.38 -4.25
N TYR A 77 0.34 -8.78 -5.26
CA TYR A 77 -0.03 -8.70 -6.67
C TYR A 77 0.11 -10.07 -7.33
N THR A 78 -0.72 -10.34 -8.32
CA THR A 78 -0.53 -11.47 -9.24
C THR A 78 0.34 -11.02 -10.40
N THR A 79 1.58 -11.51 -10.50
CA THR A 79 2.52 -11.20 -11.60
C THR A 79 2.87 -12.47 -12.37
N VAL A 80 3.72 -12.36 -13.40
CA VAL A 80 4.40 -13.51 -14.01
C VAL A 80 5.89 -13.47 -13.69
N ASP A 81 6.52 -14.65 -13.63
CA ASP A 81 7.98 -14.79 -13.57
C ASP A 81 8.63 -14.71 -14.97
N ASP A 82 9.95 -14.86 -15.02
CA ASP A 82 10.74 -14.80 -16.26
C ASP A 82 10.37 -15.93 -17.26
N ASP A 83 9.80 -17.03 -16.77
CA ASP A 83 9.32 -18.17 -17.57
C ASP A 83 7.83 -18.04 -17.95
N GLY A 84 7.20 -16.91 -17.60
CA GLY A 84 5.79 -16.60 -17.90
C GLY A 84 4.79 -17.33 -17.00
N GLN A 85 5.22 -17.96 -15.90
CA GLN A 85 4.33 -18.62 -14.95
C GLN A 85 3.69 -17.60 -14.01
N PRO A 86 2.38 -17.71 -13.70
CA PRO A 86 1.72 -16.83 -12.76
C PRO A 86 2.25 -17.07 -11.33
N ILE A 87 2.72 -16.01 -10.70
CA ILE A 87 3.21 -16.02 -9.32
C ILE A 87 2.52 -14.93 -8.50
N LEU A 88 2.46 -15.15 -7.19
CA LEU A 88 2.02 -14.15 -6.22
C LEU A 88 3.24 -13.43 -5.67
N LYS A 89 3.25 -12.11 -5.76
CA LYS A 89 4.31 -11.27 -5.22
C LYS A 89 3.80 -10.39 -4.10
N MET A 90 4.28 -10.65 -2.88
CA MET A 90 3.89 -9.91 -1.69
C MET A 90 4.88 -8.76 -1.45
N ILE A 91 4.45 -7.52 -1.68
CA ILE A 91 5.28 -6.35 -1.36
C ILE A 91 5.51 -6.25 0.14
N GLY A 92 4.45 -6.47 0.91
CA GLY A 92 4.46 -6.35 2.36
C GLY A 92 3.07 -6.06 2.89
N THR A 93 2.97 -5.15 3.85
CA THR A 93 1.70 -4.77 4.48
C THR A 93 1.38 -3.32 4.20
N ILE A 94 0.08 -3.00 4.21
CA ILE A 94 -0.44 -1.65 4.06
C ILE A 94 -1.44 -1.37 5.18
N LYS A 95 -1.39 -0.14 5.67
CA LYS A 95 -2.41 0.48 6.51
C LYS A 95 -2.90 1.74 5.83
N SER A 96 -4.15 2.09 6.07
CA SER A 96 -4.73 3.34 5.61
C SER A 96 -5.73 3.85 6.63
N ASN A 97 -6.03 5.14 6.56
CA ASN A 97 -7.27 5.64 7.15
C ASN A 97 -8.48 5.27 6.26
N ASP A 98 -9.68 5.53 6.77
CA ASP A 98 -10.95 5.07 6.17
C ASP A 98 -11.16 5.53 4.71
N ASP A 99 -10.57 6.66 4.31
CA ASP A 99 -10.72 7.26 2.99
C ASP A 99 -9.47 7.13 2.10
N PHE A 100 -8.44 6.41 2.56
CA PHE A 100 -7.15 6.28 1.87
C PHE A 100 -6.46 7.63 1.56
N SER A 101 -6.81 8.70 2.28
CA SER A 101 -6.08 9.97 2.18
C SER A 101 -4.70 9.89 2.81
N LYS A 102 -4.46 8.88 3.66
CA LYS A 102 -3.15 8.52 4.18
C LYS A 102 -2.92 7.02 4.06
N VAL A 103 -1.73 6.63 3.65
CA VAL A 103 -1.29 5.24 3.61
C VAL A 103 0.09 5.07 4.22
N TYR A 104 0.28 3.93 4.85
CA TYR A 104 1.56 3.49 5.42
C TYR A 104 1.83 2.06 4.97
N ILE A 105 2.95 1.85 4.28
CA ILE A 105 3.34 0.58 3.70
C ILE A 105 4.67 0.16 4.32
N THR A 106 4.72 -1.08 4.81
CA THR A 106 5.98 -1.72 5.24
C THR A 106 6.28 -2.83 4.25
N THR A 107 7.45 -2.81 3.62
CA THR A 107 7.82 -3.86 2.67
C THR A 107 8.57 -5.00 3.32
N ASN A 108 8.53 -6.18 2.69
CA ASN A 108 9.30 -7.34 3.10
C ASN A 108 10.55 -7.51 2.23
N LYS A 109 11.74 -7.47 2.86
CA LYS A 109 13.05 -7.65 2.22
C LYS A 109 13.15 -8.81 1.23
N HIS A 110 12.45 -9.91 1.51
CA HIS A 110 12.48 -11.10 0.68
C HIS A 110 12.02 -10.84 -0.76
N GLU A 111 11.06 -9.94 -0.97
CA GLU A 111 10.42 -9.71 -2.26
C GLU A 111 10.87 -8.43 -2.96
N THR A 112 11.22 -7.42 -2.17
CA THR A 112 11.68 -6.10 -2.63
C THR A 112 13.19 -5.94 -2.62
N LYS A 113 13.94 -6.96 -2.16
CA LYS A 113 15.41 -6.97 -1.93
C LYS A 113 15.90 -6.00 -0.85
N LYS A 114 15.02 -5.13 -0.35
CA LYS A 114 15.30 -4.07 0.62
C LYS A 114 14.11 -3.89 1.55
N ASP A 115 14.39 -3.65 2.82
CA ASP A 115 13.38 -3.24 3.77
C ASP A 115 13.22 -1.73 3.69
N TYR A 116 12.07 -1.27 3.21
CA TYR A 116 11.71 0.13 3.23
C TYR A 116 10.29 0.34 3.75
N ILE A 117 10.08 1.56 4.22
CA ILE A 117 8.79 2.06 4.66
C ILE A 117 8.38 3.12 3.65
N ILE A 118 7.12 3.11 3.25
CA ILE A 118 6.54 4.19 2.44
C ILE A 118 5.39 4.80 3.24
N ALA A 119 5.38 6.11 3.40
CA ALA A 119 4.22 6.84 3.89
C ALA A 119 3.80 7.88 2.84
N ALA A 120 2.49 8.07 2.71
CA ALA A 120 1.97 9.12 1.87
C ALA A 120 0.64 9.69 2.38
N PRO A 121 0.39 11.00 2.20
CA PRO A 121 1.32 12.00 1.66
C PRO A 121 2.45 12.33 2.65
N ALA A 122 3.70 12.35 2.19
CA ALA A 122 4.84 12.71 3.04
C ALA A 122 6.00 13.29 2.22
N ASN A 123 6.54 14.41 2.67
CA ASN A 123 7.66 15.11 2.00
C ASN A 123 8.98 14.98 2.77
N ASN A 124 8.92 14.55 4.03
CA ASN A 124 10.06 14.46 4.94
C ASN A 124 9.84 13.37 6.00
N LEU A 125 10.91 13.03 6.72
CA LEU A 125 10.88 11.95 7.72
C LEU A 125 9.94 12.25 8.89
N ASP A 126 9.77 13.52 9.27
CA ASP A 126 8.87 13.90 10.36
C ASP A 126 7.41 13.62 9.98
N GLU A 127 7.01 13.92 8.74
CA GLU A 127 5.68 13.59 8.21
C GLU A 127 5.47 12.08 8.12
N LEU A 128 6.47 11.33 7.64
CA LEU A 128 6.43 9.87 7.63
C LEU A 128 6.21 9.30 9.04
N ASN A 129 6.97 9.78 10.02
CA ASN A 129 6.86 9.33 11.41
C ASN A 129 5.50 9.68 12.03
N ARG A 130 4.94 10.86 11.72
CA ARG A 130 3.58 11.21 12.16
C ARG A 130 2.54 10.27 11.58
N ILE A 131 2.62 9.95 10.28
CA ILE A 131 1.70 8.99 9.65
C ILE A 131 1.86 7.61 10.28
N LYS A 132 3.09 7.17 10.52
CA LYS A 132 3.35 5.91 11.22
C LYS A 132 2.65 5.87 12.59
N GLU A 133 2.85 6.89 13.42
CA GLU A 133 2.23 6.97 14.75
C GLU A 133 0.70 7.02 14.69
N GLU A 134 0.12 7.67 13.68
CA GLU A 134 -1.33 7.66 13.45
C GLU A 134 -1.85 6.26 13.10
N MET A 135 -1.10 5.49 12.31
CA MET A 135 -1.48 4.15 11.86
C MET A 135 -1.17 3.04 12.89
N GLU A 136 -0.41 3.35 13.93
CA GLU A 136 -0.10 2.45 15.06
C GLU A 136 -1.03 2.65 16.26
N LYS A 137 -1.91 3.66 16.23
CA LYS A 137 -2.98 3.89 17.21
C LYS A 137 -4.22 3.09 16.89
#